data_AF-U7PI61-F1
#
_entry.id   AF-U7PI61-F1
#
_cell.length_a   1.000
_cell.length_b   1.000
_cell.length_c   1.000
_cell.angle_alpha   90.00
_cell.angle_beta   90.00
_cell.angle_gamma   90.00
#
_symmetry.space_group_name_H-M   'P 1'
#
loop_
_entity.id
_entity.type
_entity.pdbx_description
1 polymer ?
#
loop_
_entity_poly.entity_id
_entity_poly.type
_entity_poly.pdbx_seq_one_letter_code
_entity_poly.pdbx_strand_id
1 'polypeptide(L)'
;MTAIRLLLAFYSVVGSVAACPLSLFSTTPSYPISRPHDRPLQLTGPHRCVDNVCVYADSLYGGGSGIAVVTTAENAALLDGLPPHRGAAATTHVTDPPPFYEAYVAGKGLGLVANSTIRRGDQLMVHGPTLLVHWETHAKAAGAQLDGLYEAATQRLPAAARRRFQRQMHLGGSGVYANIETNCFRLFLDGGRDEATGHLGCFPAAARLNHDCRPNLHYHVHGITQTVVAVRDIQPGDELTVSYVEVLLSRAERQARLRDWGFACACSLCRNDTAAAERDKQTQEILALRARLDRGDPSTTANSGIELAILYEDARLDTLVGQQAYTRAALNCALFAEEACAVAFAHKAMEALVVEAGEQAGDLASMWRLATSPRTHWAWGLRARA
;
A
#
# COMPACT_ATOMS: atom_id res chain seq x y z
N MET A 1 -9.53 -25.59 -7.24
CA MET A 1 -9.61 -24.15 -6.93
C MET A 1 -8.20 -23.70 -6.59
N THR A 2 -7.50 -23.12 -7.56
CA THR A 2 -6.18 -22.52 -7.37
C THR A 2 -6.37 -21.28 -6.47
N ALA A 3 -5.76 -21.28 -5.29
CA ALA A 3 -5.77 -20.11 -4.41
C ALA A 3 -4.96 -19.00 -5.09
N ILE A 4 -5.63 -17.91 -5.45
CA ILE A 4 -5.02 -16.71 -6.04
C ILE A 4 -4.22 -15.99 -4.96
N ARG A 5 -2.94 -15.71 -5.22
CA ARG A 5 -1.95 -15.28 -4.22
C ARG A 5 -1.68 -13.77 -4.38
N LEU A 6 -2.21 -12.93 -3.49
CA LEU A 6 -2.19 -11.48 -3.69
C LEU A 6 -1.57 -10.70 -2.53
N LEU A 7 -0.86 -9.64 -2.89
CA LEU A 7 -0.41 -8.59 -1.99
C LEU A 7 -1.61 -7.69 -1.65
N LEU A 8 -2.21 -7.90 -0.48
CA LEU A 8 -3.40 -7.17 0.00
C LEU A 8 -3.06 -5.71 0.35
N ALA A 9 -3.77 -4.75 -0.27
CA ALA A 9 -3.80 -3.36 0.16
C ALA A 9 -4.85 -3.17 1.29
N PHE A 10 -4.42 -2.65 2.45
CA PHE A 10 -5.29 -2.32 3.58
C PHE A 10 -5.48 -0.80 3.69
N TYR A 11 -6.72 -0.30 3.64
CA TYR A 11 -7.07 1.10 3.93
C TYR A 11 -8.49 1.28 4.46
N SER A 12 -8.63 2.25 5.37
CA SER A 12 -9.82 2.68 6.12
C SER A 12 -11.04 3.05 5.26
N VAL A 13 -12.20 2.98 5.90
CA VAL A 13 -13.54 3.30 5.40
C VAL A 13 -13.68 4.79 5.05
N VAL A 14 -14.41 5.05 3.97
CA VAL A 14 -14.75 6.38 3.43
C VAL A 14 -15.50 7.22 4.46
N GLY A 15 -14.86 8.29 4.94
CA GLY A 15 -15.53 9.42 5.59
C GLY A 15 -15.78 10.52 4.56
N SER A 16 -17.04 10.95 4.46
CA SER A 16 -17.57 11.94 3.52
C SER A 16 -16.72 13.21 3.38
N VAL A 17 -16.52 13.62 2.13
CA VAL A 17 -15.75 14.76 1.66
C VAL A 17 -16.41 16.07 2.10
N ALA A 18 -15.72 16.87 2.91
CA ALA A 18 -16.02 18.29 3.06
C ALA A 18 -14.76 19.08 2.74
N ALA A 19 -14.84 19.87 1.66
CA ALA A 19 -13.75 20.65 1.08
C ALA A 19 -13.08 21.56 2.11
N CYS A 20 -11.76 21.46 2.20
CA CYS A 20 -10.92 22.28 3.08
C CYS A 20 -10.34 23.46 2.29
N PRO A 21 -10.61 24.72 2.70
CA PRO A 21 -9.93 25.87 2.14
C PRO A 21 -8.76 26.31 3.04
N LEU A 22 -7.71 26.81 2.38
CA LEU A 22 -6.63 27.67 2.88
C LEU A 22 -5.36 27.02 3.43
N SER A 23 -4.39 26.98 2.51
CA SER A 23 -2.95 26.99 2.69
C SER A 23 -2.46 28.23 3.43
N LEU A 24 -1.78 28.06 4.56
CA LEU A 24 -0.85 29.05 5.10
C LEU A 24 0.32 28.34 5.80
N PHE A 25 1.53 28.75 5.41
CA PHE A 25 2.85 28.48 6.00
C PHE A 25 3.56 27.16 5.68
N SER A 26 4.36 27.17 4.62
CA SER A 26 5.81 26.86 4.72
C SER A 26 6.51 27.36 3.46
N THR A 27 7.35 28.38 3.62
CA THR A 27 8.22 28.92 2.56
C THR A 27 9.47 28.07 2.46
N THR A 28 9.43 27.00 1.66
CA THR A 28 10.61 26.46 0.99
C THR A 28 10.42 26.64 -0.51
N PRO A 29 11.42 27.12 -1.26
CA PRO A 29 11.26 27.37 -2.68
C PRO A 29 11.08 26.04 -3.40
N SER A 30 9.83 25.67 -3.65
CA SER A 30 9.49 24.61 -4.58
C SER A 30 9.84 25.13 -5.97
N TYR A 31 11.03 24.79 -6.46
CA TYR A 31 11.33 24.85 -7.87
C TYR A 31 10.18 24.11 -8.59
N PRO A 32 9.44 24.77 -9.50
CA PRO A 32 8.41 24.09 -10.26
C PRO A 32 9.13 23.18 -11.24
N ILE A 33 9.36 21.94 -10.82
CA ILE A 33 9.73 20.87 -11.72
C ILE A 33 8.46 20.60 -12.54
N SER A 34 8.22 21.42 -13.56
CA SER A 34 7.38 21.07 -14.70
C SER A 34 8.12 19.96 -15.47
N ARG A 35 8.21 18.76 -14.87
CA ARG A 35 8.62 17.57 -15.61
C ARG A 35 7.47 17.28 -16.58
N PRO A 36 7.74 17.09 -17.89
CA PRO A 36 6.70 16.61 -18.79
C PRO A 36 6.17 15.30 -18.21
N HIS A 37 4.90 14.98 -18.44
CA HIS A 37 4.22 13.67 -18.24
C HIS A 37 2.90 13.71 -17.46
N ASP A 38 2.44 14.87 -16.99
CA ASP A 38 1.06 15.06 -16.49
C ASP A 38 0.01 15.12 -17.63
N ARG A 39 0.14 14.27 -18.65
CA ARG A 39 -0.96 14.15 -19.63
C ARG A 39 -2.00 13.15 -19.10
N PRO A 40 -3.30 13.44 -19.30
CA PRO A 40 -4.35 12.45 -19.04
C PRO A 40 -4.07 11.14 -19.77
N LEU A 41 -4.58 10.04 -19.21
CA LEU A 41 -4.58 8.76 -19.89
C LEU A 41 -5.39 8.88 -21.19
N GLN A 42 -4.87 8.31 -22.28
CA GLN A 42 -5.56 8.27 -23.56
C GLN A 42 -5.52 6.85 -24.10
N LEU A 43 -6.46 6.02 -23.62
CA LEU A 43 -6.52 4.63 -24.01
C LEU A 43 -6.90 4.48 -25.49
N THR A 44 -6.05 3.77 -26.23
CA THR A 44 -6.40 3.21 -27.54
C THR A 44 -7.04 1.84 -27.34
N GLY A 45 -8.09 1.53 -28.09
CA GLY A 45 -8.79 0.25 -28.05
C GLY A 45 -10.29 0.39 -28.32
N PRO A 46 -11.07 -0.69 -28.18
CA PRO A 46 -10.61 -2.03 -27.83
C PRO A 46 -9.79 -2.69 -28.96
N HIS A 47 -8.71 -3.39 -28.62
CA HIS A 47 -7.85 -4.08 -29.61
C HIS A 47 -8.22 -5.56 -29.79
N ARG A 48 -8.32 -6.31 -28.68
CA ARG A 48 -8.69 -7.72 -28.62
C ARG A 48 -9.64 -7.91 -27.45
N CYS A 49 -10.71 -8.66 -27.62
CA CYS A 49 -11.69 -8.92 -26.58
C CYS A 49 -11.92 -10.41 -26.36
N VAL A 50 -12.29 -10.76 -25.14
CA VAL A 50 -12.90 -12.03 -24.76
C VAL A 50 -14.14 -11.66 -23.95
N ASP A 51 -15.31 -12.05 -24.45
CA ASP A 51 -16.61 -11.62 -23.93
C ASP A 51 -16.68 -10.07 -23.83
N ASN A 52 -16.98 -9.52 -22.66
CA ASN A 52 -17.07 -8.08 -22.42
C ASN A 52 -15.75 -7.43 -21.95
N VAL A 53 -14.65 -8.19 -21.94
CA VAL A 53 -13.35 -7.73 -21.45
C VAL A 53 -12.38 -7.56 -22.62
N CYS A 54 -11.83 -6.37 -22.76
CA CYS A 54 -11.02 -5.99 -23.90
C CYS A 54 -9.65 -5.45 -23.48
N VAL A 55 -8.71 -5.51 -24.41
CA VAL A 55 -7.39 -4.90 -24.32
C VAL A 55 -7.47 -3.45 -24.77
N TYR A 56 -7.00 -2.57 -23.91
CA TYR A 56 -6.72 -1.16 -24.16
C TYR A 56 -5.26 -0.87 -23.86
N ALA A 57 -4.72 0.22 -24.40
CA ALA A 57 -3.35 0.60 -24.12
C ALA A 57 -3.09 2.07 -24.41
N ASP A 58 -2.13 2.64 -23.68
CA ASP A 58 -1.56 3.95 -23.95
C ASP A 58 -0.04 3.84 -23.88
N SER A 59 0.64 3.84 -25.03
CA SER A 59 2.09 3.68 -25.13
C SER A 59 2.88 4.90 -24.68
N LEU A 60 2.23 6.07 -24.57
CA LEU A 60 2.86 7.32 -24.16
C LEU A 60 2.71 7.58 -22.65
N TYR A 61 1.96 6.74 -21.93
CA TYR A 61 1.71 6.89 -20.49
C TYR A 61 3.02 6.88 -19.69
N GLY A 62 3.10 7.65 -18.60
CA GLY A 62 4.29 7.73 -17.76
C GLY A 62 5.54 8.04 -18.58
N GLY A 63 5.47 9.06 -19.45
CA GLY A 63 6.60 9.47 -20.28
C GLY A 63 7.13 8.45 -21.27
N GLY A 64 6.23 7.66 -21.86
CA GLY A 64 6.62 6.60 -22.80
C GLY A 64 7.01 5.29 -22.13
N SER A 65 6.74 5.14 -20.84
CA SER A 65 6.78 3.83 -20.17
C SER A 65 5.65 2.93 -20.68
N GLY A 66 4.51 3.55 -21.02
CA GLY A 66 3.32 2.89 -21.51
C GLY A 66 2.55 2.13 -20.42
N ILE A 67 1.27 1.91 -20.70
CA ILE A 67 0.37 1.09 -19.91
C ILE A 67 -0.47 0.24 -20.85
N ALA A 68 -0.71 -1.01 -20.45
CA ALA A 68 -1.70 -1.89 -21.04
C ALA A 68 -2.80 -2.17 -20.02
N VAL A 69 -4.03 -2.29 -20.47
CA VAL A 69 -5.19 -2.46 -19.60
C VAL A 69 -6.07 -3.56 -20.19
N VAL A 70 -6.47 -4.52 -19.37
CA VAL A 70 -7.42 -5.57 -19.73
C VAL A 70 -8.64 -5.43 -18.85
N THR A 71 -9.70 -4.82 -19.39
CA THR A 71 -10.87 -4.43 -18.60
C THR A 71 -12.13 -4.28 -19.45
N THR A 72 -13.26 -3.99 -18.80
CA THR A 72 -14.53 -3.72 -19.47
C THR A 72 -14.53 -2.32 -20.10
N ALA A 73 -15.42 -2.08 -21.07
CA ALA A 73 -15.53 -0.76 -21.69
C ALA A 73 -15.88 0.35 -20.68
N GLU A 74 -16.69 0.03 -19.66
CA GLU A 74 -17.06 0.95 -18.58
C GLU A 74 -15.84 1.34 -17.74
N ASN A 75 -15.06 0.36 -17.29
CA ASN A 75 -13.83 0.61 -16.52
C ASN A 75 -12.74 1.32 -17.34
N ALA A 76 -12.68 1.08 -18.66
CA ALA A 76 -11.80 1.83 -19.55
C ALA A 76 -12.20 3.32 -19.61
N ALA A 77 -13.50 3.62 -19.67
CA ALA A 77 -13.98 5.00 -19.63
C ALA A 77 -13.72 5.67 -18.28
N LEU A 78 -13.82 4.92 -17.17
CA LEU A 78 -13.44 5.43 -15.83
C LEU A 78 -11.94 5.80 -15.79
N LEU A 79 -11.08 4.96 -16.37
CA LEU A 79 -9.63 5.20 -16.44
C LEU A 79 -9.27 6.45 -17.25
N ASP A 80 -9.91 6.67 -18.40
CA ASP A 80 -9.70 7.89 -19.21
C ASP A 80 -10.16 9.17 -18.47
N GLY A 81 -11.11 9.04 -17.54
CA GLY A 81 -11.60 10.14 -16.70
C GLY A 81 -10.76 10.45 -15.47
N LEU A 82 -9.75 9.62 -15.14
CA LEU A 82 -8.91 9.88 -13.97
C LEU A 82 -8.06 11.14 -14.16
N PRO A 83 -7.88 11.97 -13.11
CA PRO A 83 -7.04 13.15 -13.18
C PRO A 83 -5.61 12.78 -13.58
N PRO A 84 -4.87 13.68 -14.26
CA PRO A 84 -3.49 13.43 -14.65
C PRO A 84 -2.68 12.93 -13.46
N HIS A 85 -2.14 11.73 -13.60
CA HIS A 85 -1.40 11.10 -12.52
C HIS A 85 -0.01 11.72 -12.44
N ARG A 86 0.43 12.11 -11.23
CA ARG A 86 1.82 12.49 -10.90
C ARG A 86 2.84 11.35 -11.10
N GLY A 87 2.48 10.30 -11.83
CA GLY A 87 3.35 9.20 -12.17
C GLY A 87 4.46 9.72 -13.06
N ALA A 88 5.57 10.11 -12.45
CA ALA A 88 6.87 10.08 -13.09
C ALA A 88 7.00 8.69 -13.77
N ALA A 89 7.69 8.63 -14.91
CA ALA A 89 7.84 7.41 -15.69
C ALA A 89 7.95 6.14 -14.83
N ALA A 90 7.46 4.98 -15.31
CA ALA A 90 7.49 3.71 -14.56
C ALA A 90 8.91 3.31 -14.07
N THR A 91 9.94 4.06 -14.48
CA THR A 91 11.34 3.93 -14.13
C THR A 91 11.92 5.09 -13.31
N THR A 92 11.28 6.25 -13.19
CA THR A 92 11.87 7.38 -12.43
C THR A 92 11.62 7.19 -10.96
N HIS A 93 12.64 6.72 -10.27
CA HIS A 93 12.74 6.81 -8.83
C HIS A 93 12.65 8.28 -8.39
N VAL A 94 12.24 8.51 -7.13
CA VAL A 94 12.11 9.88 -6.60
C VAL A 94 13.45 10.62 -6.68
N THR A 95 14.56 9.90 -6.52
CA THR A 95 15.92 10.40 -6.76
C THR A 95 16.60 9.62 -7.89
N ASP A 96 17.50 10.29 -8.63
CA ASP A 96 18.37 9.66 -9.62
C ASP A 96 19.83 10.05 -9.34
N PRO A 97 20.72 9.11 -8.96
CA PRO A 97 20.42 7.68 -8.79
C PRO A 97 19.49 7.41 -7.59
N PRO A 98 18.78 6.26 -7.58
CA PRO A 98 18.01 5.82 -6.41
C PRO A 98 18.93 5.52 -5.20
N PRO A 99 18.43 5.61 -3.96
CA PRO A 99 19.20 5.30 -2.75
C PRO A 99 19.31 3.79 -2.48
N PHE A 100 19.16 2.98 -3.54
CA PHE A 100 19.19 1.52 -3.48
C PHE A 100 19.62 0.93 -4.81
N TYR A 101 19.97 -0.36 -4.80
CA TYR A 101 20.37 -1.12 -5.97
C TYR A 101 19.81 -2.55 -5.91
N GLU A 102 19.71 -3.20 -7.07
CA GLU A 102 19.33 -4.62 -7.15
C GLU A 102 20.51 -5.51 -6.75
N ALA A 103 20.27 -6.47 -5.85
CA ALA A 103 21.29 -7.40 -5.38
C ALA A 103 20.69 -8.78 -5.08
N TYR A 104 21.52 -9.82 -5.11
CA TYR A 104 21.11 -11.14 -4.65
C TYR A 104 21.10 -11.18 -3.12
N VAL A 105 19.95 -11.54 -2.55
CA VAL A 105 19.74 -11.74 -1.12
C VAL A 105 19.63 -13.24 -0.84
N ALA A 106 20.48 -13.71 0.07
CA ALA A 106 20.57 -15.12 0.42
C ALA A 106 19.21 -15.70 0.84
N GLY A 107 18.78 -16.78 0.18
CA GLY A 107 17.51 -17.46 0.45
C GLY A 107 16.25 -16.74 -0.07
N LYS A 108 16.38 -15.54 -0.65
CA LYS A 108 15.25 -14.76 -1.20
C LYS A 108 15.37 -14.49 -2.71
N GLY A 109 16.56 -14.63 -3.29
CA GLY A 109 16.77 -14.35 -4.71
C GLY A 109 17.16 -12.89 -4.95
N LEU A 110 16.75 -12.31 -6.08
CA LEU A 110 16.99 -10.89 -6.34
C LEU A 110 16.06 -10.03 -5.48
N GLY A 111 16.64 -9.03 -4.81
CA GLY A 111 15.93 -8.02 -4.03
C GLY A 111 16.54 -6.64 -4.21
N LEU A 112 16.08 -5.68 -3.42
CA LEU A 112 16.63 -4.32 -3.39
C LEU A 112 17.34 -4.05 -2.06
N VAL A 113 18.49 -3.40 -2.11
CA VAL A 113 19.33 -3.10 -0.94
C VAL A 113 19.67 -1.61 -0.92
N ALA A 114 19.57 -0.98 0.24
CA ALA A 114 19.92 0.43 0.41
C ALA A 114 21.43 0.67 0.21
N ASN A 115 21.83 1.72 -0.50
CA ASN A 115 23.24 2.15 -0.61
C ASN A 115 23.52 3.46 0.14
N SER A 116 22.47 4.14 0.61
CA SER A 116 22.53 5.33 1.44
C SER A 116 21.46 5.25 2.53
N THR A 117 21.54 6.12 3.53
CA THR A 117 20.50 6.21 4.56
C THR A 117 19.20 6.72 3.93
N ILE A 118 18.10 6.01 4.14
CA ILE A 118 16.74 6.42 3.77
C ILE A 118 15.99 6.75 5.05
N ARG A 119 15.32 7.90 5.11
CA ARG A 119 14.60 8.35 6.29
C ARG A 119 13.15 7.89 6.26
N ARG A 120 12.57 7.71 7.45
CA ARG A 120 11.13 7.50 7.58
C ARG A 120 10.37 8.61 6.84
N GLY A 121 9.41 8.20 6.01
CA GLY A 121 8.59 9.09 5.19
C GLY A 121 9.16 9.38 3.80
N ASP A 122 10.41 9.00 3.52
CA ASP A 122 10.96 9.10 2.16
C ASP A 122 10.14 8.22 1.21
N GLN A 123 9.66 8.83 0.12
CA GLN A 123 9.08 8.10 -0.99
C GLN A 123 10.21 7.60 -1.90
N LEU A 124 10.24 6.30 -2.18
CA LEU A 124 11.29 5.67 -2.99
C LEU A 124 10.82 5.41 -4.42
N MET A 125 9.54 5.09 -4.57
CA MET A 125 8.91 4.75 -5.84
C MET A 125 7.55 5.41 -5.91
N VAL A 126 7.28 6.11 -7.01
CA VAL A 126 5.97 6.67 -7.32
C VAL A 126 5.69 6.36 -8.79
N HIS A 127 4.96 5.27 -9.03
CA HIS A 127 4.82 4.71 -10.37
C HIS A 127 3.37 4.37 -10.69
N GLY A 128 3.01 4.61 -11.94
CA GLY A 128 1.84 4.00 -12.55
C GLY A 128 2.06 2.52 -12.86
N PRO A 129 0.98 1.75 -13.06
CA PRO A 129 1.07 0.34 -13.37
C PRO A 129 1.51 0.16 -14.83
N THR A 130 2.29 -0.88 -15.10
CA THR A 130 2.62 -1.29 -16.47
C THR A 130 1.48 -2.07 -17.10
N LEU A 131 0.75 -2.84 -16.29
CA LEU A 131 -0.41 -3.63 -16.70
C LEU A 131 -1.49 -3.50 -15.63
N LEU A 132 -2.72 -3.26 -16.05
CA LEU A 132 -3.93 -3.40 -15.24
C LEU A 132 -4.76 -4.55 -15.77
N VAL A 133 -5.21 -5.46 -14.91
CA VAL A 133 -6.16 -6.52 -15.29
C VAL A 133 -7.37 -6.50 -14.37
N HIS A 134 -8.56 -6.60 -14.96
CA HIS A 134 -9.82 -6.63 -14.23
C HIS A 134 -9.89 -7.86 -13.32
N TRP A 135 -10.12 -7.60 -12.02
CA TRP A 135 -10.01 -8.60 -10.96
C TRP A 135 -10.99 -9.76 -11.16
N GLU A 136 -12.27 -9.45 -11.35
CA GLU A 136 -13.31 -10.47 -11.45
C GLU A 136 -13.08 -11.40 -12.65
N THR A 137 -12.61 -10.84 -13.76
CA THR A 137 -12.23 -11.63 -14.94
C THR A 137 -11.07 -12.56 -14.64
N HIS A 138 -10.04 -12.06 -13.96
CA HIS A 138 -8.89 -12.87 -13.56
C HIS A 138 -9.29 -14.00 -12.61
N ALA A 139 -10.21 -13.74 -11.69
CA ALA A 139 -10.66 -14.70 -10.69
C ALA A 139 -11.62 -15.77 -11.25
N LYS A 140 -12.44 -15.44 -12.25
CA LYS A 140 -13.50 -16.34 -12.76
C LYS A 140 -13.11 -17.15 -13.99
N ALA A 141 -12.26 -16.61 -14.86
CA ALA A 141 -11.94 -17.27 -16.12
C ALA A 141 -10.80 -18.30 -15.98
N ALA A 142 -10.82 -19.31 -16.84
CA ALA A 142 -9.73 -20.28 -16.90
C ALA A 142 -8.45 -19.59 -17.41
N GLY A 143 -7.32 -19.83 -16.73
CA GLY A 143 -6.05 -19.15 -17.05
C GLY A 143 -5.61 -19.26 -18.52
N ALA A 144 -5.85 -20.40 -19.16
CA ALA A 144 -5.53 -20.61 -20.59
C ALA A 144 -6.30 -19.67 -21.54
N GLN A 145 -7.53 -19.28 -21.20
CA GLN A 145 -8.32 -18.32 -21.98
C GLN A 145 -7.78 -16.89 -21.83
N LEU A 146 -7.26 -16.57 -20.64
CA LEU A 146 -6.74 -15.24 -20.33
C LEU A 146 -5.31 -15.03 -20.79
N ASP A 147 -4.48 -16.07 -20.86
CA ASP A 147 -3.06 -15.93 -21.20
C ASP A 147 -2.86 -15.26 -22.56
N GLY A 148 -3.60 -15.71 -23.60
CA GLY A 148 -3.57 -15.05 -24.91
C GLY A 148 -4.09 -13.61 -24.92
N LEU A 149 -5.01 -13.26 -24.01
CA LEU A 149 -5.50 -11.89 -23.83
C LEU A 149 -4.45 -11.01 -23.17
N TYR A 150 -3.78 -11.53 -22.13
CA TYR A 150 -2.72 -10.83 -21.41
C TYR A 150 -1.44 -10.68 -22.24
N GLU A 151 -1.08 -11.69 -23.04
CA GLU A 151 -0.02 -11.58 -24.04
C GLU A 151 -0.31 -10.47 -25.05
N ALA A 152 -1.54 -10.44 -25.60
CA ALA A 152 -1.96 -9.38 -26.52
C ALA A 152 -1.87 -7.98 -25.87
N ALA A 153 -2.23 -7.86 -24.59
CA ALA A 153 -2.09 -6.62 -23.83
C ALA A 153 -0.62 -6.20 -23.69
N THR A 154 0.25 -7.10 -23.22
CA THR A 154 1.68 -6.78 -23.05
C THR A 154 2.39 -6.48 -24.36
N GLN A 155 1.92 -7.00 -25.51
CA GLN A 155 2.43 -6.66 -26.83
C GLN A 155 2.18 -5.20 -27.24
N ARG A 156 1.24 -4.50 -26.60
CA ARG A 156 0.98 -3.06 -26.81
C ARG A 156 1.94 -2.15 -26.07
N LEU A 157 2.71 -2.69 -25.12
CA LEU A 157 3.68 -1.92 -24.34
C LEU A 157 4.93 -1.59 -25.17
N PRO A 158 5.57 -0.45 -24.91
CA PRO A 158 6.93 -0.18 -25.38
C PRO A 158 7.87 -1.34 -25.03
N ALA A 159 8.80 -1.66 -25.93
CA ALA A 159 9.65 -2.85 -25.81
C ALA A 159 10.42 -2.90 -24.48
N ALA A 160 10.91 -1.76 -23.97
CA ALA A 160 11.60 -1.71 -22.69
C ALA A 160 10.70 -2.10 -21.52
N ALA A 161 9.49 -1.54 -21.45
CA ALA A 161 8.50 -1.85 -20.42
C ALA A 161 8.04 -3.31 -20.49
N ARG A 162 7.74 -3.80 -21.70
CA ARG A 162 7.39 -5.22 -21.92
C ARG A 162 8.48 -6.16 -21.40
N ARG A 163 9.74 -5.92 -21.77
CA ARG A 163 10.85 -6.76 -21.29
C ARG A 163 11.02 -6.67 -19.78
N ARG A 164 10.83 -5.49 -19.17
CA ARG A 164 10.92 -5.33 -17.70
C ARG A 164 9.84 -6.15 -17.00
N PHE A 165 8.61 -6.06 -17.48
CA PHE A 165 7.49 -6.86 -16.97
C PHE A 165 7.74 -8.37 -17.14
N GLN A 166 8.25 -8.82 -18.28
CA GLN A 166 8.47 -10.25 -18.57
C GLN A 166 9.59 -10.89 -17.74
N ARG A 167 10.61 -10.13 -17.32
CA ARG A 167 11.75 -10.64 -16.52
C ARG A 167 11.47 -10.72 -15.00
N GLN A 168 10.24 -10.45 -14.57
CA GLN A 168 9.86 -10.63 -13.17
C GLN A 168 9.91 -12.13 -12.81
N MET A 169 10.30 -12.42 -11.57
CA MET A 169 10.24 -13.79 -11.05
C MET A 169 8.77 -14.15 -10.83
N HIS A 170 8.37 -15.38 -11.14
CA HIS A 170 7.02 -15.86 -10.88
C HIS A 170 7.06 -17.22 -10.18
N LEU A 171 6.04 -17.51 -9.39
CA LEU A 171 5.95 -18.74 -8.63
C LEU A 171 5.30 -19.84 -9.48
N GLY A 172 6.13 -20.63 -10.16
CA GLY A 172 5.63 -21.68 -11.06
C GLY A 172 4.84 -21.12 -12.24
N GLY A 173 4.28 -22.00 -13.06
CA GLY A 173 3.67 -21.60 -14.33
C GLY A 173 4.68 -20.98 -15.30
N SER A 174 4.19 -20.25 -16.29
CA SER A 174 5.01 -19.53 -17.26
C SER A 174 4.23 -18.35 -17.84
N GLY A 175 4.95 -17.41 -18.46
CA GLY A 175 4.34 -16.37 -19.29
C GLY A 175 3.71 -15.24 -18.48
N VAL A 176 2.83 -14.49 -19.14
CA VAL A 176 2.26 -13.25 -18.57
C VAL A 176 1.32 -13.56 -17.42
N TYR A 177 0.52 -14.63 -17.51
CA TYR A 177 -0.38 -15.04 -16.44
C TYR A 177 0.36 -15.29 -15.12
N ALA A 178 1.48 -16.02 -15.14
CA ALA A 178 2.26 -16.31 -13.95
C ALA A 178 2.87 -15.05 -13.30
N ASN A 179 3.30 -14.09 -14.13
CA ASN A 179 3.79 -12.80 -13.64
C ASN A 179 2.68 -12.02 -12.93
N ILE A 180 1.45 -12.08 -13.43
CA ILE A 180 0.28 -11.42 -12.83
C ILE A 180 -0.02 -12.01 -11.45
N GLU A 181 -0.14 -13.33 -11.38
CA GLU A 181 -0.44 -14.07 -10.14
C GLU A 181 0.61 -13.86 -9.04
N THR A 182 1.84 -13.51 -9.39
CA THR A 182 2.92 -13.38 -8.41
C THR A 182 3.24 -11.94 -8.03
N ASN A 183 3.11 -10.98 -8.96
CA ASN A 183 3.74 -9.65 -8.80
C ASN A 183 2.78 -8.46 -8.89
N CYS A 184 1.47 -8.71 -8.98
CA CYS A 184 0.49 -7.64 -9.12
C CYS A 184 -0.27 -7.41 -7.80
N PHE A 185 -0.68 -6.16 -7.63
CA PHE A 185 -1.22 -5.60 -6.40
C PHE A 185 -2.67 -5.22 -6.62
N ARG A 186 -3.53 -5.50 -5.65
CA ARG A 186 -4.95 -5.17 -5.76
C ARG A 186 -5.17 -3.66 -5.59
N LEU A 187 -5.96 -3.07 -6.49
CA LEU A 187 -6.40 -1.67 -6.43
C LEU A 187 -7.83 -1.53 -6.97
N PHE A 188 -8.45 -0.38 -6.72
CA PHE A 188 -9.80 -0.06 -7.16
C PHE A 188 -9.76 1.28 -7.90
N LEU A 189 -10.32 1.34 -9.10
CA LEU A 189 -10.19 2.50 -9.98
C LEU A 189 -10.89 3.75 -9.41
N ASP A 190 -11.98 3.55 -8.69
CA ASP A 190 -12.78 4.61 -8.04
C ASP A 190 -12.22 5.03 -6.66
N GLY A 191 -11.13 4.39 -6.20
CA GLY A 191 -10.59 4.57 -4.85
C GLY A 191 -11.45 4.00 -3.71
N GLY A 192 -12.60 3.41 -4.05
CA GLY A 192 -13.48 2.70 -3.13
C GLY A 192 -13.06 1.23 -2.97
N ARG A 193 -14.06 0.38 -2.75
CA ARG A 193 -13.90 -1.08 -2.64
C ARG A 193 -14.97 -1.81 -3.44
N ASP A 194 -15.51 -1.17 -4.48
CA ASP A 194 -16.45 -1.83 -5.37
C ASP A 194 -15.72 -2.90 -6.16
N GLU A 195 -16.14 -4.16 -6.01
CA GLU A 195 -15.56 -5.29 -6.71
C GLU A 195 -15.63 -5.12 -8.24
N ALA A 196 -16.63 -4.39 -8.76
CA ALA A 196 -16.79 -4.11 -10.18
C ALA A 196 -15.68 -3.20 -10.76
N THR A 197 -15.04 -2.38 -9.93
CA THR A 197 -13.91 -1.51 -10.31
C THR A 197 -12.57 -2.08 -9.87
N GLY A 198 -12.56 -3.28 -9.27
CA GLY A 198 -11.37 -3.97 -8.78
C GLY A 198 -10.43 -4.40 -9.89
N HIS A 199 -9.14 -4.11 -9.73
CA HIS A 199 -8.08 -4.48 -10.67
C HIS A 199 -6.85 -5.01 -9.94
N LEU A 200 -6.03 -5.77 -10.68
CA LEU A 200 -4.65 -6.06 -10.31
C LEU A 200 -3.74 -5.13 -11.11
N GLY A 201 -2.98 -4.30 -10.41
CA GLY A 201 -1.96 -3.41 -10.97
C GLY A 201 -0.57 -4.02 -10.84
N CYS A 202 0.14 -4.08 -11.95
CA CYS A 202 1.46 -4.65 -12.02
C CYS A 202 2.53 -3.55 -12.03
N PHE A 203 3.39 -3.56 -11.02
CA PHE A 203 4.41 -2.52 -10.79
C PHE A 203 5.81 -3.17 -10.77
N PRO A 204 6.48 -3.33 -11.93
CA PRO A 204 7.73 -4.10 -12.00
C PRO A 204 8.88 -3.60 -11.11
N ALA A 205 8.84 -2.33 -10.67
CA ALA A 205 9.78 -1.81 -9.68
C ALA A 205 9.52 -2.38 -8.28
N ALA A 206 8.28 -2.29 -7.80
CA ALA A 206 7.87 -2.78 -6.50
C ALA A 206 7.82 -4.31 -6.41
N ALA A 207 7.63 -4.99 -7.53
CA ALA A 207 7.72 -6.45 -7.64
C ALA A 207 9.10 -7.04 -7.28
N ARG A 208 10.14 -6.20 -7.14
CA ARG A 208 11.46 -6.61 -6.65
C ARG A 208 11.59 -6.59 -5.12
N LEU A 209 10.59 -6.10 -4.40
CA LEU A 209 10.63 -6.00 -2.95
C LEU A 209 10.31 -7.37 -2.34
N ASN A 210 11.26 -7.89 -1.56
CA ASN A 210 11.10 -9.15 -0.87
C ASN A 210 10.28 -9.01 0.41
N HIS A 211 9.83 -10.14 0.94
CA HIS A 211 9.11 -10.19 2.20
C HIS A 211 10.03 -9.98 3.42
N ASP A 212 9.52 -9.23 4.41
CA ASP A 212 9.91 -9.35 5.81
C ASP A 212 8.67 -9.25 6.73
N CYS A 213 8.71 -9.89 7.90
CA CYS A 213 7.64 -9.78 8.91
C CYS A 213 7.74 -8.49 9.76
N ARG A 214 8.85 -7.74 9.60
CA ARG A 214 9.10 -6.39 10.10
C ARG A 214 9.57 -5.50 8.93
N PRO A 215 8.70 -5.32 7.91
CA PRO A 215 9.09 -4.60 6.70
C PRO A 215 9.53 -3.17 7.05
N ASN A 216 10.46 -2.62 6.27
CA ASN A 216 10.87 -1.23 6.39
C ASN A 216 10.18 -0.31 5.37
N LEU A 217 9.49 -0.89 4.39
CA LEU A 217 8.67 -0.17 3.43
C LEU A 217 7.19 -0.53 3.59
N HIS A 218 6.34 0.42 3.23
CA HIS A 218 4.93 0.22 2.97
C HIS A 218 4.60 0.73 1.57
N TYR A 219 3.43 0.38 1.06
CA TYR A 219 2.92 0.95 -0.17
C TYR A 219 1.45 1.31 -0.03
N HIS A 220 1.05 2.36 -0.73
CA HIS A 220 -0.34 2.73 -0.90
C HIS A 220 -0.60 3.07 -2.36
N VAL A 221 -1.87 2.99 -2.77
CA VAL A 221 -2.29 3.29 -4.13
C VAL A 221 -3.33 4.39 -4.08
N HIS A 222 -3.09 5.46 -4.84
CA HIS A 222 -4.06 6.53 -5.04
C HIS A 222 -4.39 6.65 -6.54
N GLY A 223 -5.67 6.48 -6.88
CA GLY A 223 -6.08 6.19 -8.25
C GLY A 223 -5.42 4.89 -8.72
N ILE A 224 -4.54 4.99 -9.72
CA ILE A 224 -3.72 3.86 -10.18
C ILE A 224 -2.23 4.00 -9.82
N THR A 225 -1.82 5.09 -9.19
CA THR A 225 -0.41 5.33 -8.84
C THR A 225 -0.07 4.64 -7.53
N GLN A 226 0.94 3.78 -7.55
CA GLN A 226 1.50 3.19 -6.35
C GLN A 226 2.66 4.05 -5.84
N THR A 227 2.61 4.37 -4.56
CA THR A 227 3.70 5.00 -3.82
C THR A 227 4.28 3.99 -2.84
N VAL A 228 5.59 3.78 -2.89
CA VAL A 228 6.35 2.98 -1.92
C VAL A 228 7.16 3.93 -1.05
N VAL A 229 7.02 3.77 0.27
CA VAL A 229 7.48 4.73 1.27
C VAL A 229 8.16 4.02 2.43
N ALA A 230 9.22 4.61 2.98
CA ALA A 230 9.88 4.09 4.17
C ALA A 230 9.06 4.36 5.43
N VAL A 231 8.75 3.31 6.20
CA VAL A 231 8.01 3.44 7.48
C VAL A 231 8.92 3.64 8.69
N ARG A 232 10.23 3.47 8.50
CA ARG A 232 11.28 3.70 9.48
C ARG A 232 12.58 4.05 8.78
N ASP A 233 13.55 4.58 9.52
CA ASP A 233 14.90 4.82 8.99
C ASP A 233 15.56 3.48 8.57
N ILE A 234 16.23 3.51 7.42
CA ILE A 234 16.88 2.36 6.79
C ILE A 234 18.36 2.69 6.61
N GLN A 235 19.23 1.78 7.05
CA GLN A 235 20.66 1.97 6.96
C GLN A 235 21.22 1.42 5.64
N PRO A 236 22.36 1.94 5.14
CA PRO A 236 23.06 1.34 4.02
C PRO A 236 23.35 -0.14 4.29
N GLY A 237 23.08 -1.00 3.30
CA GLY A 237 23.22 -2.45 3.41
C GLY A 237 21.96 -3.18 3.89
N ASP A 238 20.96 -2.48 4.42
CA ASP A 238 19.67 -3.10 4.74
C ASP A 238 18.90 -3.46 3.46
N GLU A 239 18.25 -4.62 3.48
CA GLU A 239 17.31 -5.02 2.43
C GLU A 239 16.02 -4.17 2.52
N LEU A 240 15.54 -3.68 1.38
CA LEU A 240 14.25 -3.03 1.25
C LEU A 240 13.15 -4.08 1.12
N THR A 241 12.19 -4.05 2.05
CA THR A 241 11.21 -5.13 2.21
C THR A 241 9.81 -4.61 2.48
N VAL A 242 8.83 -5.35 1.98
CA VAL A 242 7.39 -5.17 2.25
C VAL A 242 6.82 -6.43 2.91
N SER A 243 5.61 -6.37 3.45
CA SER A 243 4.95 -7.59 3.91
C SER A 243 4.11 -8.21 2.79
N TYR A 244 4.20 -9.53 2.61
CA TYR A 244 3.36 -10.27 1.65
C TYR A 244 2.04 -10.73 2.25
N VAL A 245 1.95 -10.63 3.58
CA VAL A 245 0.83 -11.09 4.40
C VAL A 245 0.54 -10.05 5.47
N GLU A 246 -0.53 -10.23 6.22
CA GLU A 246 -0.84 -9.41 7.37
C GLU A 246 0.23 -9.60 8.45
N VAL A 247 0.78 -8.49 8.95
CA VAL A 247 1.84 -8.51 9.97
C VAL A 247 1.30 -8.83 11.36
N LEU A 248 0.02 -8.51 11.62
CA LEU A 248 -0.69 -8.75 12.88
C LEU A 248 -1.34 -10.14 12.90
N LEU A 249 -0.50 -11.17 12.78
CA LEU A 249 -0.84 -12.60 12.83
C LEU A 249 0.18 -13.32 13.71
N SER A 250 -0.11 -14.54 14.16
CA SER A 250 0.91 -15.38 14.79
C SER A 250 2.00 -15.81 13.78
N ARG A 251 3.17 -16.26 14.26
CA ARG A 251 4.21 -16.83 13.38
C ARG A 251 3.67 -18.02 12.59
N ALA A 252 2.88 -18.89 13.22
CA ALA A 252 2.31 -20.05 12.55
C ALA A 252 1.40 -19.65 11.38
N GLU A 253 0.53 -18.66 11.58
CA GLU A 253 -0.35 -18.13 10.55
C GLU A 253 0.42 -17.41 9.44
N ARG A 254 1.40 -16.57 9.79
CA ARG A 254 2.29 -15.93 8.80
C ARG A 254 2.99 -16.98 7.94
N GLN A 255 3.60 -17.99 8.56
CA GLN A 255 4.27 -19.07 7.84
C GLN A 255 3.29 -19.88 6.97
N ALA A 256 2.06 -20.10 7.44
CA ALA A 256 1.04 -20.80 6.66
C ALA A 256 0.69 -20.06 5.38
N ARG A 257 0.47 -18.74 5.46
CA ARG A 257 0.19 -17.90 4.30
C ARG A 257 1.41 -17.73 3.39
N LEU A 258 2.62 -17.68 3.96
CA LEU A 258 3.86 -17.56 3.17
C LEU A 258 4.27 -18.84 2.45
N ARG A 259 3.80 -20.02 2.90
CA ARG A 259 3.95 -21.26 2.13
C ARG A 259 3.27 -21.18 0.77
N ASP A 260 2.19 -20.42 0.65
CA ASP A 260 1.58 -20.14 -0.65
C ASP A 260 2.49 -19.28 -1.53
N TRP A 261 3.44 -18.55 -0.97
CA TRP A 261 4.47 -17.86 -1.76
C TRP A 261 5.67 -18.76 -2.12
N GLY A 262 5.62 -20.05 -1.79
CA GLY A 262 6.66 -21.01 -2.17
C GLY A 262 7.93 -20.93 -1.31
N PHE A 263 7.89 -20.27 -0.15
CA PHE A 263 9.02 -20.21 0.76
C PHE A 263 8.59 -20.29 2.23
N ALA A 264 9.54 -20.64 3.10
CA ALA A 264 9.41 -20.51 4.55
C ALA A 264 10.17 -19.27 5.00
N CYS A 265 9.52 -18.35 5.72
CA CYS A 265 10.16 -17.08 6.07
C CYS A 265 11.27 -17.29 7.11
N ALA A 266 12.46 -16.83 6.79
CA ALA A 266 13.65 -16.92 7.63
C ALA A 266 14.15 -15.54 8.09
N CYS A 267 13.28 -14.52 8.10
CA CYS A 267 13.62 -13.18 8.60
C CYS A 267 14.08 -13.23 10.07
N SER A 268 14.69 -12.15 10.55
CA SER A 268 15.23 -12.05 11.92
C SER A 268 14.20 -12.40 13.01
N LEU A 269 12.93 -12.05 12.80
CA LEU A 269 11.82 -12.41 13.68
C LEU A 269 11.47 -13.90 13.59
N CYS A 270 11.34 -14.45 12.38
CA CYS A 270 10.90 -15.83 12.20
C CYS A 270 11.97 -16.88 12.52
N ARG A 271 13.26 -16.51 12.50
CA ARG A 271 14.37 -17.41 12.83
C ARG A 271 14.69 -17.49 14.32
N ASN A 272 14.17 -16.57 15.13
CA ASN A 272 14.41 -16.51 16.57
C ASN A 272 13.12 -16.90 17.30
N ASP A 273 13.08 -18.09 17.89
CA ASP A 273 11.88 -18.64 18.53
C ASP A 273 11.42 -17.78 19.72
N THR A 274 12.34 -17.24 20.52
CA THR A 274 12.01 -16.34 21.63
C THR A 274 11.36 -15.05 21.12
N ALA A 275 11.96 -14.42 20.10
CA ALA A 275 11.41 -13.18 19.53
C ALA A 275 10.06 -13.41 18.83
N ALA A 276 9.88 -14.57 18.20
CA ALA A 276 8.62 -14.96 17.60
C ALA A 276 7.52 -15.21 18.66
N ALA A 277 7.83 -15.93 19.73
CA ALA A 277 6.89 -16.20 20.82
C ALA A 277 6.45 -14.89 21.50
N GLU A 278 7.39 -13.97 21.73
CA GLU A 278 7.07 -12.66 22.28
C GLU A 278 6.17 -11.86 21.33
N ARG A 279 6.49 -11.84 20.02
CA ARG A 279 5.63 -11.18 19.04
C ARG A 279 4.22 -11.77 19.00
N ASP A 280 4.08 -13.08 19.13
CA ASP A 280 2.79 -13.74 19.09
C ASP A 280 1.95 -13.37 20.32
N LYS A 281 2.58 -13.28 21.51
CA LYS A 281 1.94 -12.75 22.73
C LYS A 281 1.49 -11.30 22.55
N GLN A 282 2.37 -10.42 22.07
CA GLN A 282 2.02 -9.02 21.78
C GLN A 282 0.87 -8.91 20.78
N THR A 283 0.85 -9.78 19.76
CA THR A 283 -0.24 -9.82 18.77
C THR A 283 -1.59 -10.16 19.42
N GLN A 284 -1.62 -11.14 20.33
CA GLN A 284 -2.82 -11.49 21.08
C GLN A 284 -3.29 -10.33 21.98
N GLU A 285 -2.38 -9.68 22.69
CA GLU A 285 -2.67 -8.53 23.55
C GLU A 285 -3.24 -7.35 22.74
N ILE A 286 -2.62 -7.04 21.60
CA ILE A 286 -3.10 -6.00 20.67
C ILE A 286 -4.52 -6.31 20.20
N LEU A 287 -4.77 -7.53 19.71
CA LEU A 287 -6.08 -7.91 19.18
C LEU A 287 -7.16 -7.86 20.27
N ALA A 288 -6.85 -8.34 21.48
CA ALA A 288 -7.77 -8.31 22.60
C ALA A 288 -8.09 -6.88 23.07
N LEU A 289 -7.07 -6.03 23.20
CA LEU A 289 -7.25 -4.63 23.63
C LEU A 289 -8.00 -3.83 22.56
N ARG A 290 -7.65 -4.00 21.28
CA ARG A 290 -8.37 -3.39 20.17
C ARG A 290 -9.85 -3.79 20.16
N ALA A 291 -10.16 -5.07 20.35
CA ALA A 291 -11.54 -5.53 20.40
C ALA A 291 -12.34 -4.96 21.59
N ARG A 292 -11.71 -4.68 22.72
CA ARG A 292 -12.35 -3.98 23.85
C ARG A 292 -12.60 -2.50 23.53
N LEU A 293 -11.62 -1.81 22.97
CA LEU A 293 -11.74 -0.41 22.55
C LEU A 293 -12.82 -0.22 21.48
N ASP A 294 -12.79 -1.03 20.41
CA ASP A 294 -13.73 -0.95 19.29
C ASP A 294 -15.19 -1.22 19.74
N ARG A 295 -15.40 -1.99 20.82
CA ARG A 295 -16.73 -2.25 21.41
C ARG A 295 -17.16 -1.23 22.48
N GLY A 296 -16.30 -0.28 22.85
CA GLY A 296 -16.57 0.64 23.94
C GLY A 296 -16.71 -0.06 25.30
N ASP A 297 -15.94 -1.12 25.53
CA ASP A 297 -15.99 -1.92 26.77
C ASP A 297 -15.86 -1.02 28.02
N PRO A 298 -16.75 -1.12 29.03
CA PRO A 298 -16.70 -0.28 30.23
C PRO A 298 -15.39 -0.36 31.02
N SER A 299 -14.61 -1.44 30.88
CA SER A 299 -13.31 -1.61 31.54
C SER A 299 -12.17 -0.80 30.92
N THR A 300 -12.34 -0.27 29.70
CA THR A 300 -11.30 0.56 29.07
C THR A 300 -11.32 1.97 29.64
N THR A 301 -10.15 2.56 29.78
CA THR A 301 -9.96 3.96 30.20
C THR A 301 -9.29 4.76 29.08
N ALA A 302 -9.04 6.06 29.28
CA ALA A 302 -8.21 6.84 28.37
C ALA A 302 -6.83 6.17 28.12
N ASN A 303 -6.22 5.63 29.18
CA ASN A 303 -4.93 4.97 29.13
C ASN A 303 -4.93 3.68 28.29
N SER A 304 -6.08 3.03 28.11
CA SER A 304 -6.18 1.84 27.24
C SER A 304 -5.82 2.14 25.79
N GLY A 305 -6.08 3.37 25.31
CA GLY A 305 -5.63 3.82 23.98
C GLY A 305 -4.11 4.00 23.92
N ILE A 306 -3.52 4.52 25.00
CA ILE A 306 -2.06 4.72 25.13
C ILE A 306 -1.35 3.37 25.19
N GLU A 307 -1.88 2.43 25.98
CA GLU A 307 -1.40 1.05 26.09
C GLU A 307 -1.39 0.37 24.71
N LEU A 308 -2.46 0.55 23.92
CA LEU A 308 -2.50 0.02 22.56
C LEU A 308 -1.36 0.60 21.71
N ALA A 309 -1.13 1.92 21.77
CA ALA A 309 -0.04 2.54 21.01
C ALA A 309 1.34 1.99 21.39
N ILE A 310 1.60 1.82 22.69
CA ILE A 310 2.85 1.23 23.20
C ILE A 310 3.01 -0.20 22.69
N LEU A 311 1.97 -1.02 22.73
CA LEU A 311 2.02 -2.38 22.22
C LEU A 311 2.39 -2.45 20.72
N TYR A 312 1.88 -1.53 19.90
CA TYR A 312 2.24 -1.45 18.48
C TYR A 312 3.71 -1.00 18.27
N GLU A 313 4.17 -0.02 19.05
CA GLU A 313 5.56 0.47 19.03
C GLU A 313 6.54 -0.63 19.46
N ASP A 314 6.30 -1.30 20.59
CA ASP A 314 7.12 -2.40 21.11
C ASP A 314 7.11 -3.61 20.19
N ALA A 315 5.95 -3.90 19.59
CA ALA A 315 5.84 -4.93 18.58
C ALA A 315 6.51 -4.52 17.28
N ARG A 316 6.98 -3.29 17.06
CA ARG A 316 7.56 -2.80 15.78
C ARG A 316 6.64 -3.09 14.60
N LEU A 317 5.39 -2.66 14.71
CA LEU A 317 4.37 -2.77 13.67
C LEU A 317 4.30 -1.47 12.86
N ASP A 318 5.46 -1.01 12.38
CA ASP A 318 5.67 0.33 11.81
C ASP A 318 4.74 0.67 10.63
N THR A 319 4.24 -0.34 9.92
CA THR A 319 3.29 -0.17 8.80
C THR A 319 1.84 0.01 9.23
N LEU A 320 1.55 -0.03 10.53
CA LEU A 320 0.18 0.01 11.08
C LEU A 320 0.00 1.05 12.19
N VAL A 321 1.06 1.74 12.63
CA VAL A 321 1.03 2.61 13.82
C VAL A 321 0.10 3.82 13.67
N GLY A 322 -0.03 4.40 12.48
CA GLY A 322 -0.87 5.55 12.22
C GLY A 322 -2.34 5.23 12.37
N GLN A 323 -2.89 4.47 11.42
CA GLN A 323 -4.31 4.15 11.44
C GLN A 323 -4.67 3.23 12.61
N GLN A 324 -3.85 2.21 12.90
CA GLN A 324 -4.28 1.18 13.84
C GLN A 324 -4.00 1.50 15.30
N ALA A 325 -3.01 2.35 15.61
CA ALA A 325 -2.57 2.63 16.97
C ALA A 325 -2.83 4.08 17.37
N TYR A 326 -2.17 5.06 16.75
CA TYR A 326 -2.24 6.46 17.14
C TYR A 326 -3.61 7.08 16.92
N THR A 327 -4.27 6.81 15.79
CA THR A 327 -5.66 7.30 15.56
C THR A 327 -6.60 6.76 16.64
N ARG A 328 -6.49 5.48 17.00
CA ARG A 328 -7.30 4.90 18.08
C ARG A 328 -6.97 5.50 19.45
N ALA A 329 -5.69 5.71 19.75
CA ALA A 329 -5.27 6.33 21.00
C ALA A 329 -5.82 7.76 21.12
N ALA A 330 -5.72 8.56 20.05
CA ALA A 330 -6.24 9.93 19.99
C ALA A 330 -7.75 9.97 20.23
N LEU A 331 -8.50 9.14 19.49
CA LEU A 331 -9.95 9.04 19.64
C LEU A 331 -10.34 8.55 21.03
N ASN A 332 -9.63 7.56 21.58
CA ASN A 332 -9.92 7.05 22.92
C ASN A 332 -9.69 8.12 24.00
N CYS A 333 -8.57 8.85 23.95
CA CYS A 333 -8.36 9.97 24.86
C CYS A 333 -9.43 11.07 24.70
N ALA A 334 -9.89 11.35 23.48
CA ALA A 334 -10.98 12.27 23.22
C ALA A 334 -12.31 11.81 23.87
N LEU A 335 -12.64 10.51 23.80
CA LEU A 335 -13.85 9.95 24.44
C LEU A 335 -13.90 10.27 25.95
N PHE A 336 -12.76 10.26 26.62
CA PHE A 336 -12.63 10.56 28.05
C PHE A 336 -12.32 12.03 28.36
N ALA A 337 -12.35 12.92 27.36
CA ALA A 337 -12.03 14.34 27.48
C ALA A 337 -10.60 14.64 28.00
N GLU A 338 -9.65 13.73 27.75
CA GLU A 338 -8.23 13.88 28.09
C GLU A 338 -7.50 14.69 27.00
N GLU A 339 -7.52 16.03 27.14
CA GLU A 339 -7.12 16.96 26.08
C GLU A 339 -5.66 16.80 25.62
N ALA A 340 -4.73 16.80 26.58
CA ALA A 340 -3.31 16.69 26.27
C ALA A 340 -2.97 15.38 25.54
N CYS A 341 -3.55 14.27 25.99
CA CYS A 341 -3.39 12.97 25.34
C CYS A 341 -4.00 12.96 23.94
N ALA A 342 -5.24 13.45 23.79
CA ALA A 342 -5.94 13.45 22.51
C ALA A 342 -5.19 14.26 21.44
N VAL A 343 -4.70 15.46 21.81
CA VAL A 343 -3.91 16.31 20.92
C VAL A 343 -2.57 15.66 20.56
N ALA A 344 -1.84 15.13 21.55
CA ALA A 344 -0.54 14.50 21.31
C ALA A 344 -0.63 13.30 20.35
N PHE A 345 -1.60 12.41 20.56
CA PHE A 345 -1.80 11.27 19.66
C PHE A 345 -2.42 11.67 18.32
N ALA A 346 -3.22 12.74 18.24
CA ALA A 346 -3.70 13.25 16.97
C ALA A 346 -2.54 13.73 16.07
N HIS A 347 -1.55 14.43 16.65
CA HIS A 347 -0.33 14.81 15.92
C HIS A 347 0.47 13.58 15.44
N LYS A 348 0.74 12.61 16.34
CA LYS A 348 1.40 11.35 15.97
C LYS A 348 0.64 10.61 14.86
N ALA A 349 -0.69 10.57 14.95
CA ALA A 349 -1.55 9.93 13.97
C ALA A 349 -1.43 10.62 12.61
N MET A 350 -1.48 11.95 12.53
CA MET A 350 -1.32 12.68 11.28
C MET A 350 0.02 12.36 10.59
N GLU A 351 1.13 12.42 11.33
CA GLU A 351 2.46 12.11 10.80
C GLU A 351 2.57 10.67 10.28
N ALA A 352 1.99 9.71 11.01
CA ALA A 352 2.01 8.31 10.60
C ALA A 352 1.02 7.99 9.47
N LEU A 353 -0.17 8.61 9.45
CA LEU A 353 -1.16 8.44 8.39
C LEU A 353 -0.66 8.94 7.04
N VAL A 354 0.09 10.05 7.01
CA VAL A 354 0.71 10.53 5.76
C VAL A 354 1.74 9.54 5.22
N VAL A 355 2.51 8.90 6.11
CA VAL A 355 3.45 7.84 5.72
C VAL A 355 2.72 6.58 5.27
N GLU A 356 1.65 6.19 5.96
CA GLU A 356 0.90 4.98 5.61
C GLU A 356 0.14 5.21 4.28
N ALA A 357 -0.78 6.17 4.24
CA ALA A 357 -1.77 6.32 3.16
C ALA A 357 -1.56 7.52 2.24
N GLY A 358 -0.54 8.35 2.46
CA GLY A 358 -0.35 9.62 1.77
C GLY A 358 -1.22 10.76 2.30
N GLU A 359 -1.17 11.92 1.64
CA GLU A 359 -1.93 13.13 2.03
C GLU A 359 -3.45 12.94 1.95
N GLN A 360 -3.91 11.91 1.25
CA GLN A 360 -5.32 11.58 1.08
C GLN A 360 -5.85 10.60 2.15
N ALA A 361 -5.08 10.33 3.21
CA ALA A 361 -5.49 9.45 4.29
C ALA A 361 -6.85 9.89 4.88
N GLY A 362 -7.84 9.00 4.91
CA GLY A 362 -9.22 9.34 5.27
C GLY A 362 -9.38 9.96 6.66
N ASP A 363 -8.60 9.51 7.64
CA ASP A 363 -8.66 10.01 9.03
C ASP A 363 -7.88 11.32 9.26
N LEU A 364 -7.09 11.78 8.27
CA LEU A 364 -6.17 12.93 8.44
C LEU A 364 -6.91 14.21 8.84
N ALA A 365 -8.02 14.52 8.16
CA ALA A 365 -8.83 15.69 8.47
C ALA A 365 -9.50 15.59 9.85
N SER A 366 -9.88 14.38 10.29
CA SER A 366 -10.44 14.18 11.62
C SER A 366 -9.38 14.40 12.69
N MET A 367 -8.17 13.85 12.50
CA MET A 367 -7.05 14.03 13.43
C MET A 367 -6.62 15.50 13.50
N TRP A 368 -6.59 16.22 12.38
CA TRP A 368 -6.31 17.65 12.39
C TRP A 368 -7.34 18.46 13.21
N ARG A 369 -8.64 18.15 13.06
CA ARG A 369 -9.69 18.77 13.88
C ARG A 369 -9.54 18.43 15.36
N LEU A 370 -9.19 17.19 15.68
CA LEU A 370 -8.96 16.76 17.07
C LEU A 370 -7.74 17.46 17.69
N ALA A 371 -6.68 17.70 16.91
CA ALA A 371 -5.49 18.40 17.34
C ALA A 371 -5.74 19.91 17.58
N THR A 372 -6.54 20.55 16.74
CA THR A 372 -6.72 22.02 16.75
C THR A 372 -7.94 22.50 17.54
N SER A 373 -8.98 21.67 17.67
CA SER A 373 -10.22 22.00 18.37
C SER A 373 -10.81 20.76 19.04
N PRO A 374 -10.10 20.15 20.01
CA PRO A 374 -10.47 18.86 20.59
C PRO A 374 -11.88 18.84 21.17
N ARG A 375 -12.28 19.92 21.88
CA ARG A 375 -13.57 20.01 22.57
C ARG A 375 -14.78 20.07 21.64
N THR A 376 -14.59 20.40 20.37
CA THR A 376 -15.66 20.42 19.35
C THR A 376 -15.59 19.20 18.44
N HIS A 377 -14.61 18.31 18.62
CA HIS A 377 -14.50 17.08 17.87
C HIS A 377 -15.66 16.13 18.24
N TRP A 378 -16.20 15.40 17.27
CA TRP A 378 -17.39 14.55 17.46
C TRP A 378 -17.22 13.47 18.53
N ALA A 379 -15.99 13.02 18.77
CA ALA A 379 -15.67 12.00 19.76
C ALA A 379 -15.57 12.55 21.20
N TRP A 380 -15.58 13.86 21.39
CA TRP A 380 -15.18 14.49 22.64
C TRP A 380 -16.15 14.20 23.79
N GLY A 381 -15.62 13.69 24.92
CA GLY A 381 -16.32 13.61 26.20
C GLY A 381 -17.49 12.63 26.26
N LEU A 382 -17.67 11.77 25.26
CA LEU A 382 -18.78 10.81 25.21
C LEU A 382 -18.73 9.75 26.33
N ARG A 383 -17.55 9.54 26.94
CA ARG A 383 -17.32 8.62 28.06
C ARG A 383 -16.79 9.31 29.33
N ALA A 384 -16.67 10.63 29.35
CA ALA A 384 -16.13 11.36 30.51
C ALA A 384 -17.06 11.36 31.75
N ARG A 385 -18.32 10.93 31.59
CA ARG A 385 -19.33 10.89 32.65
C ARG A 385 -19.78 9.47 33.04
N ALA A 386 -19.19 8.45 32.44
CA ALA A 386 -19.38 7.05 32.82
C ALA A 386 -18.26 6.65 33.77
#